data_AF-A0A3R9U5K1-F1
#
_entry.id   AF-A0A3R9U5K1-F1
#
_cell.length_a   1.000
_cell.length_b   1.000
_cell.length_c   1.000
_cell.angle_alpha   90.00
_cell.angle_beta   90.00
_cell.angle_gamma   90.00
#
_symmetry.space_group_name_H-M   'P 1'
#
loop_
_entity.id
_entity.type
_entity.pdbx_description
1 polymer ?
#
loop_
_entity_poly.entity_id
_entity_poly.type
_entity_poly.pdbx_seq_one_letter_code
_entity_poly.pdbx_strand_id
1 'polypeptide(L)'
;ITQGLRSKTFGVIFALALIFTYGFVFNSVQINAIANASSHAWGWDKANLIAHLGGVDLEISWVGLALVVMVALAIFGGIKRIAKFAEMFVPLKAGLYLSVALYIALSNYAILPDVLKLIVTEAFHFNAAAGGFFGAAVSMAMMQGIKRGLFSNEAGMGSAPNAAAASDVKHPVNQGLVQMLGVFVDTFIVCTSTAIIILVSGVYQDAGFVGVELTQRALETQ
;
A
#
# COMPACT_ATOMS: atom_id res chain seq x y z
N ILE A 1 -10.38 -22.68 -8.33
CA ILE A 1 -9.78 -23.92 -7.75
C ILE A 1 -10.73 -25.12 -7.88
N THR A 2 -11.94 -25.03 -7.35
CA THR A 2 -12.92 -26.14 -7.39
C THR A 2 -13.32 -26.55 -8.81
N GLN A 3 -13.43 -25.60 -9.76
CA GLN A 3 -13.76 -25.92 -11.15
C GLN A 3 -12.51 -26.27 -11.99
N GLY A 4 -11.40 -25.56 -11.79
CA GLY A 4 -10.14 -25.77 -12.53
C GLY A 4 -9.38 -27.02 -12.09
N LEU A 5 -8.91 -27.04 -10.84
CA LEU A 5 -8.15 -28.17 -10.25
C LEU A 5 -9.05 -29.30 -9.73
N ARG A 6 -10.38 -29.15 -9.80
CA ARG A 6 -11.37 -30.11 -9.29
C ARG A 6 -11.21 -30.48 -7.80
N SER A 7 -10.53 -29.65 -7.01
CA SER A 7 -10.31 -29.87 -5.57
C SER A 7 -11.13 -28.89 -4.74
N LYS A 8 -12.05 -29.43 -3.92
CA LYS A 8 -12.80 -28.65 -2.93
C LYS A 8 -11.91 -28.25 -1.75
N THR A 9 -11.01 -29.13 -1.31
CA THR A 9 -10.10 -28.89 -0.18
C THR A 9 -9.22 -27.68 -0.39
N PHE A 10 -8.55 -27.58 -1.55
CA PHE A 10 -7.74 -26.40 -1.87
C PHE A 10 -8.58 -25.12 -2.00
N GLY A 11 -9.84 -25.24 -2.44
CA GLY A 11 -10.77 -24.10 -2.47
C GLY A 11 -11.12 -23.60 -1.07
N VAL A 12 -11.36 -24.50 -0.12
CA VAL A 12 -11.64 -24.13 1.28
C VAL A 12 -10.42 -23.51 1.95
N ILE A 13 -9.23 -24.10 1.76
CA ILE A 13 -7.98 -23.54 2.31
C ILE A 13 -7.75 -22.12 1.78
N PHE A 14 -7.92 -21.92 0.47
CA PHE A 14 -7.78 -20.61 -0.14
C PHE A 14 -8.80 -19.60 0.39
N ALA A 15 -10.07 -19.99 0.55
CA ALA A 15 -11.11 -19.13 1.10
C ALA A 15 -10.80 -18.72 2.56
N LEU A 16 -10.39 -19.67 3.39
CA LEU A 16 -10.00 -19.38 4.79
C LEU A 16 -8.80 -18.45 4.86
N ALA A 17 -7.78 -18.67 4.01
CA ALA A 17 -6.62 -17.79 3.92
C ALA A 17 -7.02 -16.36 3.52
N LEU A 18 -7.87 -16.19 2.50
CA LEU A 18 -8.36 -14.87 2.11
C LEU A 18 -9.18 -14.18 3.20
N ILE A 19 -10.09 -14.90 3.87
CA ILE A 19 -10.89 -14.35 4.96
C ILE A 19 -9.98 -13.86 6.09
N PHE A 20 -8.96 -14.63 6.46
CA PHE A 20 -8.03 -14.23 7.50
C PHE A 20 -7.18 -13.02 7.06
N THR A 21 -6.56 -13.10 5.89
CA THR A 21 -5.64 -12.08 5.37
C THR A 21 -6.36 -10.74 5.16
N TYR A 22 -7.48 -10.72 4.44
CA TYR A 22 -8.20 -9.46 4.16
C TYR A 22 -9.07 -9.02 5.32
N GLY A 23 -9.63 -9.96 6.09
CA GLY A 23 -10.48 -9.64 7.24
C GLY A 23 -9.69 -9.04 8.41
N PHE A 24 -8.49 -9.56 8.69
CA PHE A 24 -7.72 -9.14 9.88
C PHE A 24 -6.42 -8.43 9.51
N VAL A 25 -5.58 -9.04 8.66
CA VAL A 25 -4.22 -8.54 8.44
C VAL A 25 -4.22 -7.21 7.68
N PHE A 26 -4.89 -7.13 6.54
CA PHE A 26 -4.92 -5.90 5.73
C PHE A 26 -5.64 -4.75 6.44
N ASN A 27 -6.79 -5.02 7.07
CA ASN A 27 -7.50 -4.01 7.86
C ASN A 27 -6.61 -3.45 8.97
N SER A 28 -5.89 -4.31 9.69
CA SER A 28 -4.95 -3.87 10.73
C SER A 28 -3.84 -2.98 10.16
N VAL A 29 -3.16 -3.41 9.09
CA VAL A 29 -2.05 -2.64 8.50
C VAL A 29 -2.53 -1.26 8.00
N GLN A 30 -3.68 -1.20 7.34
CA GLN A 30 -4.22 0.06 6.81
C GLN A 30 -4.67 1.02 7.91
N ILE A 31 -5.38 0.52 8.94
CA ILE A 31 -5.82 1.37 10.05
C ILE A 31 -4.64 1.89 10.86
N ASN A 32 -3.62 1.06 11.12
CA ASN A 32 -2.40 1.51 11.79
C ASN A 32 -1.66 2.59 11.00
N ALA A 33 -1.59 2.47 9.67
CA ALA A 33 -0.99 3.51 8.83
C ALA A 33 -1.76 4.84 8.93
N ILE A 34 -3.11 4.80 8.92
CA ILE A 34 -3.93 6.02 9.07
C ILE A 34 -3.77 6.62 10.47
N ALA A 35 -3.77 5.80 11.52
CA ALA A 35 -3.59 6.25 12.89
C ALA A 35 -2.24 6.93 13.10
N ASN A 36 -1.14 6.30 12.65
CA ASN A 36 0.20 6.87 12.73
C ASN A 36 0.31 8.16 11.91
N ALA A 37 -0.26 8.19 10.70
CA ALA A 37 -0.25 9.40 9.88
C ALA A 37 -0.99 10.57 10.54
N SER A 38 -2.12 10.27 11.19
CA SER A 38 -2.94 11.28 11.87
C SER A 38 -2.31 11.76 13.18
N SER A 39 -1.64 10.87 13.91
CA SER A 39 -0.81 11.21 15.06
C SER A 39 0.32 12.16 14.64
N HIS A 40 1.02 11.84 13.56
CA HIS A 40 2.12 12.66 13.06
C HIS A 40 1.64 14.06 12.60
N ALA A 41 0.56 14.12 11.82
CA ALA A 41 0.07 15.37 11.24
C ALA A 41 -0.64 16.29 12.24
N TRP A 42 -1.42 15.71 13.16
CA TRP A 42 -2.33 16.48 14.02
C TRP A 42 -2.23 16.15 15.52
N GLY A 43 -1.37 15.21 15.93
CA GLY A 43 -1.22 14.79 17.32
C GLY A 43 -2.49 14.15 17.90
N TRP A 44 -3.33 13.54 17.06
CA TRP A 44 -4.62 12.97 17.47
C TRP A 44 -4.50 11.77 18.41
N ASP A 45 -3.33 11.15 18.51
CA ASP A 45 -3.00 10.13 19.51
C ASP A 45 -3.12 10.65 20.94
N LYS A 46 -2.83 11.94 21.17
CA LYS A 46 -2.87 12.54 22.51
C LYS A 46 -4.27 12.55 23.13
N ALA A 47 -5.31 12.42 22.31
CA ALA A 47 -6.68 12.33 22.76
C ALA A 47 -7.14 10.89 23.07
N ASN A 48 -6.34 9.87 22.73
CA ASN A 48 -6.72 8.47 22.89
C ASN A 48 -6.89 8.11 24.38
N LEU A 49 -7.86 7.24 24.64
CA LEU A 49 -8.16 6.81 26.01
C LEU A 49 -7.37 5.55 26.32
N ILE A 50 -6.54 5.60 27.35
CA ILE A 50 -5.77 4.46 27.84
C ILE A 50 -6.50 3.87 29.04
N ALA A 51 -7.09 2.69 28.86
CA ALA A 51 -7.74 1.94 29.92
C ALA A 51 -6.76 0.89 30.46
N HIS A 52 -6.28 1.10 31.69
CA HIS A 52 -5.43 0.14 32.38
C HIS A 52 -6.31 -0.94 33.03
N LEU A 53 -6.47 -2.09 32.38
CA LEU A 53 -7.20 -3.24 32.96
C LEU A 53 -6.24 -4.39 33.24
N GLY A 54 -6.04 -4.69 34.52
CA GLY A 54 -5.38 -5.93 34.96
C GLY A 54 -3.94 -6.13 34.45
N GLY A 55 -3.19 -5.04 34.25
CA GLY A 55 -1.81 -5.08 33.72
C GLY A 55 -1.71 -5.03 32.20
N VAL A 56 -2.83 -4.83 31.49
CA VAL A 56 -2.86 -4.58 30.04
C VAL A 56 -3.34 -3.15 29.79
N ASP A 57 -2.54 -2.40 29.05
CA ASP A 57 -2.86 -1.04 28.62
C ASP A 57 -3.65 -1.13 27.32
N LEU A 58 -4.97 -0.91 27.41
CA LEU A 58 -5.84 -0.89 26.25
C LEU A 58 -5.98 0.54 25.75
N GLU A 59 -5.41 0.82 24.58
CA GLU A 59 -5.55 2.11 23.92
C GLU A 59 -6.79 2.11 23.01
N ILE A 60 -7.72 3.03 23.27
CA ILE A 60 -8.89 3.29 22.44
C ILE A 60 -8.59 4.49 21.55
N SER A 61 -8.35 4.23 20.27
CA SER A 61 -8.12 5.26 19.25
C SER A 61 -9.43 5.87 18.75
N TRP A 62 -9.59 7.18 18.91
CA TRP A 62 -10.75 7.90 18.35
C TRP A 62 -10.75 7.89 16.83
N VAL A 63 -9.57 7.93 16.20
CA VAL A 63 -9.42 7.79 14.74
C VAL A 63 -9.90 6.41 14.28
N GLY A 64 -9.51 5.36 15.01
CA GLY A 64 -10.00 4.00 14.77
C GLY A 64 -11.52 3.90 14.92
N LEU A 65 -12.09 4.49 15.98
CA LEU A 65 -13.53 4.46 16.20
C LEU A 65 -14.31 5.20 15.09
N ALA A 66 -13.83 6.37 14.66
CA ALA A 66 -14.43 7.11 13.56
C ALA A 66 -14.37 6.31 12.25
N LEU A 67 -13.22 5.67 11.96
CA LEU A 67 -13.08 4.79 10.79
C LEU A 67 -14.05 3.62 10.84
N VAL A 68 -14.21 2.97 12.00
CA VAL A 68 -15.17 1.86 12.17
C VAL A 68 -16.59 2.32 11.83
N VAL A 69 -17.02 3.48 12.33
CA VAL A 69 -18.36 4.02 12.03
C VAL A 69 -18.51 4.31 10.53
N MET A 70 -17.54 4.98 9.92
CA MET A 70 -17.59 5.31 8.49
C MET A 70 -17.63 4.05 7.60
N VAL A 71 -16.78 3.06 7.91
CA VAL A 71 -16.70 1.80 7.16
C VAL A 71 -17.96 0.97 7.38
N ALA A 72 -18.51 0.93 8.59
CA ALA A 72 -19.77 0.24 8.87
C ALA A 72 -20.93 0.79 8.01
N LEU A 73 -21.06 2.11 7.90
CA LEU A 73 -22.09 2.75 7.06
C LEU A 73 -21.96 2.37 5.57
N ALA A 74 -20.73 2.18 5.10
CA ALA A 74 -20.46 1.71 3.74
C ALA A 74 -20.78 0.21 3.57
N ILE A 75 -20.30 -0.64 4.47
CA ILE A 75 -20.44 -2.11 4.41
C ILE A 75 -21.90 -2.54 4.54
N PHE A 76 -22.64 -2.01 5.51
CA PHE A 76 -24.06 -2.36 5.70
C PHE A 76 -24.96 -1.91 4.54
N GLY A 77 -24.46 -1.02 3.66
CA GLY A 77 -25.13 -0.65 2.41
C GLY A 77 -24.88 -1.61 1.23
N GLY A 78 -24.06 -2.64 1.41
CA GLY A 78 -23.76 -3.66 0.41
C GLY A 78 -22.80 -3.24 -0.71
N ILE A 79 -22.47 -4.18 -1.59
CA ILE A 79 -21.40 -4.03 -2.60
C ILE A 79 -21.61 -2.86 -3.57
N LYS A 80 -22.86 -2.52 -3.90
CA LYS A 80 -23.18 -1.39 -4.78
C LYS A 80 -22.82 -0.05 -4.14
N ARG A 81 -23.00 0.11 -2.83
CA ARG A 81 -22.61 1.34 -2.12
C ARG A 81 -21.10 1.45 -2.02
N ILE A 82 -20.42 0.34 -1.72
CA ILE A 82 -18.95 0.26 -1.68
C ILE A 82 -18.36 0.65 -3.04
N ALA A 83 -18.88 0.09 -4.13
CA ALA A 83 -18.43 0.40 -5.49
C ALA A 83 -18.60 1.89 -5.82
N LYS A 84 -19.78 2.47 -5.57
CA LYS A 84 -20.02 3.91 -5.80
C LYS A 84 -19.08 4.81 -5.00
N PHE A 85 -18.81 4.46 -3.74
CA PHE A 85 -17.87 5.21 -2.92
C PHE A 85 -16.45 5.12 -3.48
N ALA A 86 -16.00 3.91 -3.85
CA ALA A 86 -14.69 3.69 -4.44
C ALA A 86 -14.53 4.40 -5.80
N GLU A 87 -15.54 4.37 -6.66
CA GLU A 87 -15.54 5.05 -7.97
C GLU A 87 -15.34 6.57 -7.85
N MET A 88 -15.85 7.18 -6.79
CA MET A 88 -15.65 8.62 -6.53
C MET A 88 -14.33 8.88 -5.79
N PHE A 89 -14.03 8.08 -4.76
CA PHE A 89 -12.93 8.34 -3.85
C PHE A 89 -11.56 7.96 -4.44
N VAL A 90 -11.48 6.87 -5.22
CA VAL A 90 -10.21 6.37 -5.78
C VAL A 90 -9.61 7.35 -6.80
N PRO A 91 -10.36 7.90 -7.77
CA PRO A 91 -9.82 8.90 -8.69
C PRO A 91 -9.43 10.19 -7.96
N LEU A 92 -10.21 10.62 -6.96
CA LEU A 92 -9.90 11.81 -6.17
C LEU A 92 -8.57 11.65 -5.41
N LYS A 93 -8.40 10.55 -4.67
CA LYS A 93 -7.15 10.31 -3.91
C LYS A 93 -5.94 10.22 -4.83
N ALA A 94 -6.07 9.55 -5.97
CA ALA A 94 -4.97 9.39 -6.92
C ALA A 94 -4.64 10.74 -7.58
N GLY A 95 -5.65 11.49 -8.00
CA GLY A 95 -5.48 12.82 -8.60
C GLY A 95 -4.78 13.79 -7.65
N LEU A 96 -5.21 13.87 -6.39
CA LEU A 96 -4.58 14.71 -5.38
C LEU A 96 -3.11 14.30 -5.14
N TYR A 97 -2.87 13.01 -4.92
CA TYR A 97 -1.52 12.51 -4.63
C TYR A 97 -0.57 12.74 -5.82
N LEU A 98 -1.01 12.42 -7.04
CA LEU A 98 -0.21 12.60 -8.25
C LEU A 98 0.03 14.08 -8.56
N SER A 99 -0.90 14.97 -8.20
CA SER A 99 -0.69 16.41 -8.36
C SER A 99 0.45 16.92 -7.47
N VAL A 100 0.48 16.48 -6.21
CA VAL A 100 1.57 16.79 -5.26
C VAL A 100 2.88 16.19 -5.75
N ALA A 101 2.87 14.92 -6.16
CA ALA A 101 4.06 14.26 -6.69
C ALA A 101 4.62 14.97 -7.94
N LEU A 102 3.74 15.38 -8.85
CA LEU A 102 4.12 16.12 -10.05
C LEU A 102 4.72 17.48 -9.70
N TYR A 103 4.12 18.21 -8.76
CA TYR A 103 4.66 19.48 -8.25
C TYR A 103 6.09 19.30 -7.71
N ILE A 104 6.31 18.29 -6.86
CA ILE A 104 7.64 17.99 -6.28
C ILE A 104 8.63 17.60 -7.38
N ALA A 105 8.22 16.75 -8.32
CA ALA A 105 9.07 16.31 -9.43
C ALA A 105 9.49 17.50 -10.32
N LEU A 106 8.57 18.40 -10.64
CA LEU A 106 8.86 19.59 -11.45
C LEU A 106 9.75 20.59 -10.69
N SER A 107 9.52 20.76 -9.39
CA SER A 107 10.34 21.65 -8.54
C SER A 107 11.79 21.12 -8.40
N ASN A 108 11.98 19.81 -8.51
CA ASN A 108 13.27 19.13 -8.40
C ASN A 108 13.75 18.49 -9.70
N TYR A 109 13.32 19.02 -10.86
CA TYR A 109 13.55 18.38 -12.16
C TYR A 109 15.03 18.09 -12.46
N ALA A 110 15.95 18.92 -11.94
CA ALA A 110 17.38 18.75 -12.12
C ALA A 110 17.95 17.52 -11.41
N ILE A 111 17.32 17.08 -10.30
CA ILE A 111 17.77 15.96 -9.45
C ILE A 111 17.14 14.64 -9.92
N LEU A 112 16.02 14.68 -10.65
CA LEU A 112 15.32 13.48 -11.12
C LEU A 112 16.21 12.48 -11.89
N PRO A 113 17.11 12.91 -12.80
CA PRO A 113 18.01 11.96 -13.48
C PRO A 113 18.91 11.20 -12.51
N ASP A 114 19.41 11.87 -11.46
CA ASP A 114 20.26 11.26 -10.43
C ASP A 114 19.47 10.28 -9.56
N VAL A 115 18.21 10.59 -9.24
CA VAL A 115 17.32 9.67 -8.51
C VAL A 115 17.05 8.41 -9.32
N LEU A 116 16.76 8.52 -10.61
CA LEU A 116 16.55 7.36 -11.48
C LEU A 116 17.83 6.52 -11.62
N LYS A 117 18.98 7.19 -11.77
CA LYS A 117 20.29 6.53 -11.80
C LYS A 117 20.58 5.79 -10.51
N LEU A 118 20.26 6.40 -9.36
CA LEU A 118 20.42 5.79 -8.05
C LEU A 118 19.58 4.51 -7.94
N ILE A 119 18.30 4.55 -8.29
CA ILE A 119 17.41 3.37 -8.26
C ILE A 119 18.00 2.23 -9.07
N VAL A 120 18.38 2.48 -10.32
CA VAL A 120 18.90 1.44 -11.23
C VAL A 120 20.26 0.92 -10.74
N THR A 121 21.15 1.82 -10.31
CA THR A 121 22.49 1.44 -9.86
C THR A 121 22.40 0.58 -8.61
N GLU A 122 21.68 1.02 -7.58
CA GLU A 122 21.52 0.27 -6.31
C GLU A 122 20.76 -1.04 -6.49
N ALA A 123 19.76 -1.09 -7.38
CA ALA A 123 19.00 -2.31 -7.64
C ALA A 123 19.83 -3.41 -8.33
N PHE A 124 20.79 -3.02 -9.18
CA PHE A 124 21.59 -3.95 -9.98
C PHE A 124 23.10 -3.88 -9.68
N HIS A 125 23.49 -3.41 -8.49
CA HIS A 125 24.89 -3.29 -8.10
C HIS A 125 25.53 -4.65 -7.77
N PHE A 126 25.77 -5.47 -8.80
CA PHE A 126 26.43 -6.77 -8.68
C PHE A 126 27.95 -6.63 -8.72
N ASN A 127 28.57 -6.06 -7.69
CA ASN A 127 30.03 -6.10 -7.60
C ASN A 127 30.50 -7.52 -7.25
N ALA A 128 30.77 -8.31 -8.30
CA ALA A 128 31.17 -9.71 -8.25
C ALA A 128 32.49 -9.97 -7.48
N ALA A 129 33.28 -8.92 -7.21
CA ALA A 129 34.55 -9.03 -6.50
C ALA A 129 34.42 -9.12 -4.95
N ALA A 130 33.23 -8.91 -4.37
CA ALA A 130 33.03 -8.82 -2.91
C ALA A 130 31.84 -9.67 -2.41
N GLY A 131 31.68 -10.88 -2.97
CA GLY A 131 30.49 -11.73 -3.01
C GLY A 131 29.77 -12.17 -1.72
N GLY A 132 30.05 -11.59 -0.56
CA GLY A 132 29.31 -11.87 0.69
C GLY A 132 28.35 -10.75 1.07
N PHE A 133 28.88 -9.57 1.41
CA PHE A 133 28.11 -8.47 1.98
C PHE A 133 27.26 -7.71 0.94
N PHE A 134 27.85 -7.36 -0.21
CA PHE A 134 27.14 -6.64 -1.27
C PHE A 134 26.09 -7.52 -1.98
N GLY A 135 26.37 -8.82 -2.15
CA GLY A 135 25.38 -9.77 -2.64
C GLY A 135 24.18 -9.90 -1.71
N ALA A 136 24.41 -9.89 -0.39
CA ALA A 136 23.35 -9.87 0.60
C ALA A 136 22.53 -8.56 0.55
N ALA A 137 23.17 -7.41 0.36
CA ALA A 137 22.49 -6.12 0.23
C ALA A 137 21.56 -6.07 -0.99
N VAL A 138 22.02 -6.50 -2.17
CA VAL A 138 21.19 -6.57 -3.38
C VAL A 138 20.04 -7.58 -3.21
N SER A 139 20.32 -8.75 -2.65
CA SER A 139 19.28 -9.76 -2.37
C SER A 139 18.21 -9.21 -1.41
N MET A 140 18.62 -8.47 -0.38
CA MET A 140 17.71 -7.80 0.54
C MET A 140 16.89 -6.71 -0.15
N ALA A 141 17.52 -5.86 -0.98
CA ALA A 141 16.81 -4.84 -1.75
C ALA A 141 15.76 -5.44 -2.67
N MET A 142 16.12 -6.48 -3.43
CA MET A 142 15.20 -7.21 -4.30
C MET A 142 14.07 -7.88 -3.52
N MET A 143 14.40 -8.59 -2.44
CA MET A 143 13.40 -9.27 -1.61
C MET A 143 12.41 -8.29 -0.98
N GLN A 144 12.87 -7.16 -0.46
CA GLN A 144 11.99 -6.13 0.11
C GLN A 144 11.16 -5.43 -0.97
N GLY A 145 11.76 -5.17 -2.14
CA GLY A 145 11.06 -4.61 -3.30
C GLY A 145 9.95 -5.53 -3.80
N ILE A 146 10.24 -6.82 -4.01
CA ILE A 146 9.26 -7.83 -4.41
C ILE A 146 8.17 -7.97 -3.34
N LYS A 147 8.54 -8.11 -2.07
CA LYS A 147 7.58 -8.24 -0.97
C LYS A 147 6.63 -7.06 -0.89
N ARG A 148 7.15 -5.82 -0.95
CA ARG A 148 6.32 -4.61 -0.92
C ARG A 148 5.52 -4.41 -2.20
N GLY A 149 6.09 -4.73 -3.37
CA GLY A 149 5.40 -4.66 -4.65
C GLY A 149 4.19 -5.59 -4.70
N LEU A 150 4.36 -6.87 -4.31
CA LEU A 150 3.27 -7.84 -4.19
C LEU A 150 2.22 -7.38 -3.17
N PHE A 151 2.65 -6.77 -2.06
CA PHE A 151 1.73 -6.22 -1.05
C PHE A 151 0.91 -5.03 -1.57
N SER A 152 1.47 -4.17 -2.42
CA SER A 152 0.79 -2.99 -2.97
C SER A 152 -0.25 -3.36 -4.03
N ASN A 153 0.17 -4.11 -5.04
CA ASN A 153 -0.65 -4.36 -6.23
C ASN A 153 -1.46 -5.66 -6.17
N GLU A 154 -1.31 -6.41 -5.08
CA GLU A 154 -1.98 -7.67 -4.84
C GLU A 154 -1.73 -8.77 -5.89
N ALA A 155 -0.63 -8.66 -6.64
CA ALA A 155 -0.27 -9.66 -7.64
C ALA A 155 -0.02 -11.02 -6.97
N GLY A 156 -0.68 -12.05 -7.50
CA GLY A 156 -0.56 -13.42 -6.99
C GLY A 156 -1.27 -13.69 -5.66
N MET A 157 -1.93 -12.70 -5.02
CA MET A 157 -2.70 -12.92 -3.78
C MET A 157 -4.10 -13.50 -4.03
N GLY A 158 -4.63 -13.36 -5.25
CA GLY A 158 -5.88 -14.01 -5.67
C GLY A 158 -7.17 -13.34 -5.16
N SER A 159 -7.07 -12.16 -4.56
CA SER A 159 -8.17 -11.30 -4.10
C SER A 159 -8.82 -10.47 -5.21
N ALA A 160 -8.00 -9.88 -6.10
CA ALA A 160 -8.47 -9.00 -7.17
C ALA A 160 -9.54 -9.65 -8.06
N PRO A 161 -9.47 -10.95 -8.41
CA PRO A 161 -10.54 -11.66 -9.12
C PRO A 161 -11.91 -11.61 -8.43
N ASN A 162 -11.99 -11.47 -7.10
CA ASN A 162 -13.27 -11.41 -6.39
C ASN A 162 -14.05 -10.13 -6.75
N ALA A 163 -13.35 -9.01 -6.88
CA ALA A 163 -13.96 -7.75 -7.35
C ALA A 163 -14.33 -7.83 -8.83
N ALA A 164 -13.47 -8.42 -9.66
CA ALA A 164 -13.77 -8.66 -11.07
C ALA A 164 -14.97 -9.58 -11.30
N ALA A 165 -15.18 -10.57 -10.44
CA ALA A 165 -16.33 -11.47 -10.53
C ALA A 165 -17.68 -10.73 -10.34
N ALA A 166 -17.66 -9.55 -9.71
CA ALA A 166 -18.84 -8.69 -9.55
C ALA A 166 -19.03 -7.68 -10.70
N SER A 167 -18.10 -7.62 -11.66
CA SER A 167 -18.17 -6.69 -12.80
C SER A 167 -19.13 -7.17 -13.88
N ASP A 168 -19.84 -6.23 -14.51
CA ASP A 168 -20.68 -6.48 -15.67
C ASP A 168 -19.85 -6.33 -16.96
N VAL A 169 -19.17 -7.41 -17.36
CA VAL A 169 -18.35 -7.45 -18.58
C VAL A 169 -18.82 -8.56 -19.53
N LYS A 170 -18.78 -8.26 -20.84
CA LYS A 170 -19.19 -9.22 -21.88
C LYS A 170 -18.24 -10.42 -22.01
N HIS A 171 -16.96 -10.22 -21.71
CA HIS A 171 -15.94 -11.26 -21.84
C HIS A 171 -14.91 -11.12 -20.71
N PRO A 172 -14.48 -12.22 -20.06
CA PRO A 172 -13.56 -12.18 -18.91
C PRO A 172 -12.22 -11.51 -19.24
N VAL A 173 -11.75 -11.60 -20.49
CA VAL A 173 -10.52 -10.92 -20.95
C VAL A 173 -10.61 -9.40 -20.76
N ASN A 174 -11.78 -8.79 -21.01
CA ASN A 174 -11.93 -7.35 -20.86
C ASN A 174 -11.69 -6.93 -19.41
N GLN A 175 -12.21 -7.70 -18.45
CA GLN A 175 -11.98 -7.43 -17.04
C GLN A 175 -10.53 -7.74 -16.62
N GLY A 176 -9.91 -8.77 -17.21
CA GLY A 176 -8.48 -9.05 -17.00
C GLY A 176 -7.58 -7.90 -17.47
N LEU A 177 -7.88 -7.28 -18.62
CA LEU A 177 -7.16 -6.11 -19.12
C LEU A 177 -7.30 -4.92 -18.16
N VAL A 178 -8.51 -4.67 -17.64
CA VAL A 178 -8.75 -3.61 -16.65
C VAL A 178 -7.98 -3.85 -15.35
N GLN A 179 -7.92 -5.10 -14.88
CA GLN A 179 -7.13 -5.45 -13.69
C GLN A 179 -5.63 -5.25 -13.90
N MET A 180 -5.09 -5.62 -15.06
CA MET A 180 -3.68 -5.36 -15.39
C MET A 180 -3.36 -3.86 -15.41
N LEU A 181 -4.27 -3.03 -15.93
CA LEU A 181 -4.14 -1.58 -15.86
C LEU A 181 -4.13 -1.09 -14.41
N GLY A 182 -4.93 -1.68 -13.52
CA GLY A 182 -4.91 -1.39 -12.09
C GLY A 182 -3.54 -1.61 -11.46
N VAL A 183 -2.90 -2.74 -11.74
CA VAL A 183 -1.52 -3.04 -11.27
C VAL A 183 -0.51 -2.04 -11.84
N PHE A 184 -0.64 -1.67 -13.12
CA PHE A 184 0.23 -0.68 -13.74
C PHE A 184 0.12 0.69 -13.06
N VAL A 185 -1.10 1.19 -12.88
CA VAL A 185 -1.34 2.48 -12.23
C VAL A 185 -0.84 2.48 -10.78
N ASP A 186 -1.11 1.41 -10.03
CA ASP A 186 -0.65 1.31 -8.64
C ASP A 186 0.88 1.33 -8.54
N THR A 187 1.56 0.41 -9.25
CA THR A 187 3.01 0.22 -9.07
C THR A 187 3.85 1.23 -9.85
N PHE A 188 3.59 1.42 -11.14
CA PHE A 188 4.46 2.25 -12.00
C PHE A 188 4.16 3.74 -11.90
N ILE A 189 2.93 4.12 -11.51
CA ILE A 189 2.56 5.53 -11.40
C ILE A 189 2.59 5.94 -9.93
N VAL A 190 1.77 5.32 -9.08
CA VAL A 190 1.61 5.77 -7.69
C VAL A 190 2.82 5.42 -6.83
N CYS A 191 3.27 4.16 -6.78
CA CYS A 191 4.43 3.79 -5.96
C CYS A 191 5.73 4.45 -6.45
N THR A 192 5.93 4.57 -7.77
CA THR A 192 7.08 5.30 -8.31
C THR A 192 7.03 6.78 -7.92
N SER A 193 5.85 7.41 -7.92
CA SER A 193 5.69 8.78 -7.42
C SER A 193 6.08 8.90 -5.94
N THR A 194 5.66 7.94 -5.09
CA THR A 194 6.10 7.89 -3.69
C THR A 194 7.61 7.75 -3.56
N ALA A 195 8.23 6.88 -4.36
CA ALA A 195 9.68 6.70 -4.35
C ALA A 195 10.41 7.99 -4.75
N ILE A 196 9.92 8.72 -5.76
CA ILE A 196 10.50 10.01 -6.17
C ILE A 196 10.42 11.02 -5.02
N ILE A 197 9.25 11.17 -4.38
CA ILE A 197 9.08 12.09 -3.24
C ILE A 197 10.10 11.77 -2.14
N ILE A 198 10.22 10.50 -1.76
CA ILE A 198 11.14 10.07 -0.71
C ILE A 198 12.60 10.30 -1.11
N LEU A 199 13.01 9.92 -2.32
CA LEU A 199 14.41 9.99 -2.73
C LEU A 199 14.88 11.42 -2.99
N VAL A 200 14.03 12.27 -3.56
CA VAL A 200 14.32 13.70 -3.75
C VAL A 200 14.49 14.41 -2.41
N SER A 201 13.69 14.05 -1.40
CA SER A 201 13.75 14.70 -0.08
C SER A 201 15.02 14.40 0.72
N GLY A 202 15.76 13.34 0.40
CA GLY A 202 16.96 12.92 1.13
C GLY A 202 16.72 12.31 2.52
N VAL A 203 15.52 12.47 3.12
CA VAL A 203 15.21 12.02 4.50
C VAL A 203 15.28 10.50 4.68
N TYR A 204 15.32 9.74 3.59
CA TYR A 204 15.53 8.28 3.63
C TYR A 204 16.90 7.88 4.17
N GLN A 205 17.85 8.82 4.23
CA GLN A 205 19.18 8.61 4.80
C GLN A 205 19.20 8.77 6.33
N ASP A 206 18.17 9.42 6.90
CA ASP A 206 18.07 9.61 8.33
C ASP A 206 17.62 8.32 9.02
N ALA A 207 18.38 7.89 10.03
CA ALA A 207 18.06 6.68 10.77
C ALA A 207 16.80 6.89 11.63
N GLY A 208 15.79 6.05 11.44
CA GLY A 208 14.65 5.91 12.35
C GLY A 208 13.27 6.09 11.73
N PHE A 209 13.15 6.70 10.55
CA PHE A 209 11.83 6.89 9.91
C PHE A 209 11.44 5.71 9.05
N VAL A 210 10.21 5.20 9.23
CA VAL A 210 9.70 4.05 8.48
C VAL A 210 8.24 4.26 8.05
N GLY A 211 7.86 3.60 6.95
CA GLY A 211 6.46 3.52 6.54
C GLY A 211 5.86 4.88 6.16
N VAL A 212 4.69 5.19 6.72
CA VAL A 212 3.94 6.41 6.41
C VAL A 212 4.63 7.66 6.93
N GLU A 213 5.30 7.58 8.09
CA GLU A 213 6.04 8.69 8.68
C GLU A 213 7.15 9.17 7.75
N LEU A 214 7.93 8.23 7.18
CA LEU A 214 8.97 8.57 6.21
C LEU A 214 8.42 9.38 5.02
N THR A 215 7.26 8.98 4.51
CA THR A 215 6.61 9.69 3.38
C THR A 215 6.12 11.08 3.81
N GLN A 216 5.57 11.23 5.02
CA GLN A 216 5.12 12.53 5.52
C GLN A 216 6.29 13.49 5.73
N ARG A 217 7.37 13.02 6.36
CA ARG A 217 8.62 13.79 6.51
C ARG A 217 9.18 14.22 5.17
N ALA A 218 9.17 13.32 4.18
CA ALA A 218 9.62 13.64 2.83
C ALA A 218 8.78 14.74 2.18
N LEU A 219 7.47 14.79 2.45
CA LEU A 219 6.60 15.86 1.97
C LEU A 219 6.84 17.19 2.70
N GLU A 220 7.17 17.17 3.99
CA GLU A 220 7.43 18.38 4.79
C GLU A 220 8.69 19.14 4.35
N THR A 221 9.63 18.47 3.65
CA THR A 221 10.86 19.11 3.18
C THR A 221 10.76 19.74 1.78
N GLN A 222 9.60 19.63 1.11
CA GLN A 222 9.37 20.11 -0.27
C GLN A 222 8.42 21.31 -0.32
#